data_AF-A0A6V7VIB3-F1
#
_entry.id   AF-A0A6V7VIB3-F1
#
_cell.length_a   1.000
_cell.length_b   1.000
_cell.length_c   1.000
_cell.angle_alpha   90.00
_cell.angle_beta   90.00
_cell.angle_gamma   90.00
#
_symmetry.space_group_name_H-M   'P 1'
#
loop_
_entity.id
_entity.type
_entity.pdbx_description
1 polymer ?
#
loop_
_entity_poly.entity_id
_entity_poly.type
_entity_poly.pdbx_seq_one_letter_code
_entity_poly.pdbx_strand_id
1 'polypeptide(L)'
;MVQKGAGVCEEQCFVSRNNLTGYVTQGCGSCPTNDTTECQECKEVYCNEESKVYKHCLADNDGICKTAFDAPCYLWRTPTNGVKKGCGICPFFTCKDCNTHRCNNETELPFYCFGFMASYKECSESVCYIAKIEEKIGDKKIQQYHYDCGKCPSDILDLSPYIKTKQTTFLNKFKNLDMSKMQCAECSNSPACNADTYFEKQMFCWEKDVKKWTPTRGRRVCGESCFIGVDANEMGFVQGCGSCPSHLEKCATCNTPYCNDKNILPTIKCHYNIPKTKLYKKKVKKCHPMYTHCYIAKDKFGRGNNLNFWFFPFSLKIF
;
A
#
# COMPACT_ATOMS: atom_id res chain seq x y z
N MET A 1 -40.97 -2.68 -22.03
CA MET A 1 -42.10 -2.73 -22.98
C MET A 1 -42.36 -1.33 -23.46
N VAL A 2 -42.25 -1.06 -24.77
CA VAL A 2 -42.60 0.24 -25.36
C VAL A 2 -44.13 0.35 -25.36
N GLN A 3 -44.68 1.37 -24.69
CA GLN A 3 -46.13 1.63 -24.72
C GLN A 3 -46.47 2.44 -25.97
N LYS A 4 -47.35 1.89 -26.82
CA LYS A 4 -47.86 2.59 -27.99
C LYS A 4 -48.98 3.54 -27.56
N GLY A 5 -48.98 4.75 -28.09
CA GLY A 5 -50.07 5.71 -27.87
C GLY A 5 -51.39 5.22 -28.46
N ALA A 6 -52.51 5.74 -27.93
CA ALA A 6 -53.85 5.36 -28.38
C ALA A 6 -54.24 5.94 -29.76
N GLY A 7 -53.49 6.93 -30.27
CA GLY A 7 -53.72 7.57 -31.57
C GLY A 7 -52.61 7.26 -32.57
N VAL A 8 -52.98 7.08 -33.84
CA VAL A 8 -52.07 6.92 -34.97
C VAL A 8 -51.84 8.30 -35.61
N CYS A 9 -50.59 8.67 -35.83
CA CYS A 9 -50.26 9.87 -36.60
C CYS A 9 -50.45 9.59 -38.10
N GLU A 10 -51.28 10.37 -38.78
CA GLU A 10 -51.67 10.11 -40.18
C GLU A 10 -50.60 10.53 -41.21
N GLU A 11 -49.78 11.54 -40.90
CA GLU A 11 -48.81 12.09 -41.85
C GLU A 11 -47.35 11.94 -41.38
N GLN A 12 -47.08 12.35 -40.14
CA GLN A 12 -45.72 12.45 -39.62
C GLN A 12 -45.71 12.31 -38.10
N CYS A 13 -44.66 11.69 -37.58
CA CYS A 13 -44.35 11.64 -36.16
C CYS A 13 -43.04 12.39 -35.88
N PHE A 14 -42.90 12.91 -34.67
CA PHE A 14 -41.64 13.44 -34.16
C PHE A 14 -41.28 12.84 -32.81
N VAL A 15 -39.98 12.80 -32.54
CA VAL A 15 -39.39 12.58 -31.22
C VAL A 15 -38.35 13.65 -30.98
N SER A 16 -38.40 14.27 -29.80
CA SER A 16 -37.48 15.32 -29.41
C SER A 16 -36.98 15.12 -27.99
N ARG A 17 -35.76 15.56 -27.73
CA ARG A 17 -35.17 15.64 -26.40
C ARG A 17 -34.72 17.07 -26.11
N ASN A 18 -35.16 17.60 -24.98
CA ASN A 18 -34.69 18.90 -24.51
C ASN A 18 -33.23 18.80 -24.01
N ASN A 19 -32.35 19.66 -24.51
CA ASN A 19 -30.92 19.66 -24.17
C ASN A 19 -30.67 20.07 -22.70
N LEU A 20 -31.52 20.92 -22.12
CA LEU A 20 -31.38 21.42 -20.75
C LEU A 20 -31.95 20.45 -19.72
N THR A 21 -33.18 20.00 -19.92
CA THR A 21 -33.89 19.15 -18.94
C THR A 21 -33.73 17.66 -19.20
N GLY A 22 -33.47 17.26 -20.45
CA GLY A 22 -33.36 15.86 -20.83
C GLY A 22 -34.69 15.17 -21.13
N TYR A 23 -35.82 15.86 -20.93
CA TYR A 23 -37.16 15.32 -21.19
C TYR A 23 -37.36 14.98 -22.65
N VAL A 24 -38.01 13.84 -22.88
CA VAL A 24 -38.36 13.35 -24.21
C VAL A 24 -39.82 13.70 -24.47
N THR A 25 -40.09 14.22 -25.66
CA THR A 25 -41.43 14.49 -26.15
C THR A 25 -41.62 13.78 -27.48
N GLN A 26 -42.66 12.97 -27.56
CA GLN A 26 -43.07 12.20 -28.73
C GLN A 26 -44.47 12.65 -29.14
N GLY A 27 -44.70 12.87 -30.42
CA GLY A 27 -46.01 13.28 -30.91
C GLY A 27 -46.17 13.19 -32.42
N CYS A 28 -47.30 13.68 -32.91
CA CYS A 28 -47.60 13.81 -34.34
C CYS A 28 -47.23 15.21 -34.85
N GLY A 29 -46.89 15.31 -36.13
CA GLY A 29 -46.49 16.55 -36.79
C GLY A 29 -44.98 16.73 -36.87
N SER A 30 -44.56 17.98 -37.07
CA SER A 30 -43.17 18.37 -37.26
C SER A 30 -42.47 18.71 -35.94
N CYS A 31 -41.14 18.72 -35.98
CA CYS A 31 -40.30 19.09 -34.88
C CYS A 31 -40.57 20.52 -34.38
N PRO A 32 -40.58 20.75 -33.06
CA PRO A 32 -40.69 22.09 -32.51
C PRO A 32 -39.50 22.94 -32.95
N THR A 33 -39.75 24.20 -33.32
CA THR A 33 -38.75 25.16 -33.81
C THR A 33 -37.84 25.74 -32.72
N ASN A 34 -37.82 25.14 -31.52
CA ASN A 34 -36.99 25.63 -30.41
C ASN A 34 -35.54 25.14 -30.56
N ASP A 35 -34.58 26.07 -30.54
CA ASP A 35 -33.13 25.78 -30.63
C ASP A 35 -32.58 24.88 -29.50
N THR A 36 -33.37 24.66 -28.45
CA THR A 36 -32.97 23.86 -27.27
C THR A 36 -33.30 22.37 -27.38
N THR A 37 -33.88 21.91 -28.48
CA THR A 37 -34.33 20.51 -28.64
C THR A 37 -33.64 19.82 -29.80
N GLU A 38 -33.06 18.65 -29.53
CA GLU A 38 -32.70 17.71 -30.58
C GLU A 38 -33.96 16.98 -31.01
N CYS A 39 -34.29 16.98 -32.30
CA CYS A 39 -35.53 16.40 -32.77
C CYS A 39 -35.33 15.63 -34.07
N GLN A 40 -36.06 14.54 -34.21
CA GLN A 40 -36.12 13.72 -35.42
C GLN A 40 -37.57 13.48 -35.81
N GLU A 41 -37.80 13.50 -37.12
CA GLU A 41 -39.10 13.25 -37.72
C GLU A 41 -39.08 11.96 -38.53
N CYS A 42 -40.23 11.32 -38.67
CA CYS A 42 -40.38 10.14 -39.50
C CYS A 42 -41.84 9.96 -39.94
N LYS A 43 -42.04 9.22 -41.04
CA LYS A 43 -43.36 9.07 -41.70
C LYS A 43 -44.01 7.69 -41.47
N GLU A 44 -43.29 6.77 -40.86
CA GLU A 44 -43.80 5.43 -40.55
C GLU A 44 -44.69 5.45 -39.30
N VAL A 45 -45.60 4.48 -39.18
CA VAL A 45 -46.49 4.41 -38.01
C VAL A 45 -45.70 3.95 -36.78
N TYR A 46 -45.88 4.66 -35.64
CA TYR A 46 -45.13 4.43 -34.39
C TYR A 46 -43.60 4.55 -34.53
N CYS A 47 -43.11 5.36 -35.47
CA CYS A 47 -41.70 5.45 -35.78
C CYS A 47 -40.90 6.37 -34.84
N ASN A 48 -41.55 7.16 -34.01
CA ASN A 48 -40.91 8.19 -33.17
C ASN A 48 -40.36 7.64 -31.86
N GLU A 49 -39.61 6.55 -31.90
CA GLU A 49 -39.00 5.93 -30.71
C GLU A 49 -37.94 6.83 -30.04
N GLU A 50 -37.83 6.77 -28.71
CA GLU A 50 -36.79 7.50 -27.96
C GLU A 50 -35.36 7.12 -28.41
N SER A 51 -35.18 5.90 -28.92
CA SER A 51 -33.91 5.39 -29.44
C SER A 51 -33.31 6.22 -30.58
N LYS A 52 -34.14 7.03 -31.25
CA LYS A 52 -33.74 7.86 -32.37
C LYS A 52 -33.01 9.14 -31.96
N VAL A 53 -33.24 9.64 -30.75
CA VAL A 53 -32.53 10.83 -30.22
C VAL A 53 -31.37 10.42 -29.33
N TYR A 54 -30.32 11.23 -29.29
CA TYR A 54 -29.17 10.94 -28.42
C TYR A 54 -29.57 10.88 -26.94
N LYS A 55 -28.89 10.00 -26.19
CA LYS A 55 -28.92 9.98 -24.73
C LYS A 55 -27.93 11.01 -24.21
N HIS A 56 -28.30 11.69 -23.12
CA HIS A 56 -27.39 12.62 -22.44
C HIS A 56 -26.78 11.96 -21.21
N CYS A 57 -25.49 12.18 -21.03
CA CYS A 57 -24.76 11.84 -19.81
C CYS A 57 -24.21 13.11 -19.19
N LEU A 58 -23.95 13.06 -17.89
CA LEU A 58 -23.22 14.14 -17.22
C LEU A 58 -21.74 14.06 -17.60
N ALA A 59 -21.15 15.22 -17.85
CA ALA A 59 -19.73 15.43 -18.04
C ALA A 59 -19.15 16.23 -16.87
N ASP A 60 -17.84 16.41 -16.85
CA ASP A 60 -17.17 17.24 -15.84
C ASP A 60 -17.70 18.70 -15.87
N ASN A 61 -17.63 19.41 -14.73
CA ASN A 61 -18.10 20.80 -14.55
C ASN A 61 -19.59 21.02 -14.88
N ASP A 62 -20.45 20.08 -14.47
CA ASP A 62 -21.89 20.09 -14.74
C ASP A 62 -22.25 20.14 -16.25
N GLY A 63 -21.28 19.79 -17.10
CA GLY A 63 -21.47 19.69 -18.54
C GLY A 63 -22.36 18.50 -18.92
N ILE A 64 -22.81 18.51 -20.18
CA ILE A 64 -23.56 17.42 -20.78
C ILE A 64 -22.83 16.95 -22.02
N CYS A 65 -22.67 15.64 -22.15
CA CYS A 65 -22.23 15.02 -23.39
C CYS A 65 -23.37 14.18 -24.00
N LYS A 66 -23.35 14.01 -25.31
CA LYS A 66 -24.32 13.24 -26.07
C LYS A 66 -23.71 11.90 -26.50
N THR A 67 -24.50 10.84 -26.41
CA THR A 67 -24.10 9.49 -26.80
C THR A 67 -25.26 8.76 -27.45
N ALA A 68 -24.99 7.71 -28.23
CA ALA A 68 -26.04 6.87 -28.82
C ALA A 68 -26.97 6.32 -27.72
N PHE A 69 -28.23 6.03 -28.04
CA PHE A 69 -29.23 5.62 -27.05
C PHE A 69 -28.78 4.41 -26.21
N ASP A 70 -28.18 3.41 -26.87
CA ASP A 70 -27.70 2.19 -26.23
C ASP A 70 -26.30 2.32 -25.62
N ALA A 71 -25.58 3.41 -25.89
CA ALA A 71 -24.23 3.60 -25.38
C ALA A 71 -24.26 4.08 -23.92
N PRO A 72 -23.41 3.55 -23.02
CA PRO A 72 -23.48 3.89 -21.60
C PRO A 72 -23.07 5.33 -21.29
N CYS A 73 -23.41 5.77 -20.08
CA CYS A 73 -22.78 6.87 -19.38
C CYS A 73 -21.82 6.29 -18.35
N TYR A 74 -20.72 6.97 -18.06
CA TYR A 74 -19.74 6.48 -17.09
C TYR A 74 -19.37 7.50 -16.04
N LEU A 75 -18.86 6.97 -14.93
CA LEU A 75 -18.16 7.69 -13.88
C LEU A 75 -16.94 6.86 -13.45
N TRP A 76 -15.78 7.48 -13.27
CA TRP A 76 -14.57 6.76 -12.89
C TRP A 76 -13.72 7.52 -11.89
N ARG A 77 -12.97 6.74 -11.08
CA ARG A 77 -12.02 7.29 -10.12
C ARG A 77 -10.64 7.47 -10.75
N THR A 78 -10.21 8.72 -10.81
CA THR A 78 -8.90 9.15 -11.32
C THR A 78 -7.73 8.62 -10.49
N PRO A 79 -6.49 8.65 -11.02
CA PRO A 79 -5.30 8.23 -10.29
C PRO A 79 -5.06 8.99 -8.97
N THR A 80 -5.61 10.19 -8.81
CA THR A 80 -5.52 10.98 -7.56
C THR A 80 -6.79 10.87 -6.70
N ASN A 81 -7.60 9.83 -6.91
CA ASN A 81 -8.87 9.60 -6.24
C ASN A 81 -9.98 10.64 -6.51
N GLY A 82 -9.83 11.57 -7.45
CA GLY A 82 -10.94 12.40 -7.94
C GLY A 82 -11.95 11.60 -8.76
N VAL A 83 -13.16 12.12 -8.97
CA VAL A 83 -14.21 11.48 -9.80
C VAL A 83 -14.36 12.27 -11.10
N LYS A 84 -14.44 11.56 -12.23
CA LYS A 84 -14.71 12.13 -13.55
C LYS A 84 -15.87 11.43 -14.23
N LYS A 85 -16.59 12.16 -15.09
CA LYS A 85 -17.83 11.71 -15.74
C LYS A 85 -17.74 11.84 -17.25
N GLY A 86 -18.47 11.00 -17.97
CA GLY A 86 -18.54 11.12 -19.42
C GLY A 86 -19.49 10.17 -20.11
N CYS A 87 -19.36 10.14 -21.44
CA CYS A 87 -20.17 9.37 -22.36
C CYS A 87 -19.39 8.18 -22.92
N GLY A 88 -20.11 7.09 -23.17
CA GLY A 88 -19.57 5.88 -23.77
C GLY A 88 -19.09 4.88 -22.74
N ILE A 89 -18.19 4.01 -23.18
CA ILE A 89 -17.72 2.86 -22.42
C ILE A 89 -16.71 3.29 -21.38
N CYS A 90 -16.74 2.63 -20.22
CA CYS A 90 -15.78 2.83 -19.14
C CYS A 90 -14.32 2.77 -19.63
N PRO A 91 -13.51 3.81 -19.40
CA PRO A 91 -12.12 3.84 -19.87
C PRO A 91 -11.15 3.05 -18.97
N PHE A 92 -11.52 2.78 -17.71
CA PHE A 92 -10.66 2.15 -16.71
C PHE A 92 -11.45 1.18 -15.81
N PHE A 93 -10.75 0.33 -15.07
CA PHE A 93 -11.36 -0.63 -14.13
C PHE A 93 -11.99 0.04 -12.89
N THR A 94 -11.60 1.27 -12.57
CA THR A 94 -12.15 2.08 -11.46
C THR A 94 -13.44 2.80 -11.84
N CYS A 95 -14.15 2.27 -12.83
CA CYS A 95 -15.26 2.91 -13.49
C CYS A 95 -16.56 2.14 -13.25
N LYS A 96 -17.64 2.88 -13.10
CA LYS A 96 -19.02 2.37 -13.16
C LYS A 96 -19.69 2.98 -14.37
N ASP A 97 -20.45 2.17 -15.08
CA ASP A 97 -21.31 2.61 -16.16
C ASP A 97 -22.79 2.38 -15.85
N CYS A 98 -23.64 3.08 -16.58
CA CYS A 98 -25.07 3.01 -16.44
C CYS A 98 -25.74 3.38 -17.77
N ASN A 99 -26.94 2.85 -18.01
CA ASN A 99 -27.56 2.90 -19.34
C ASN A 99 -28.74 3.87 -19.47
N THR A 100 -29.15 4.53 -18.38
CA THR A 100 -30.28 5.46 -18.40
C THR A 100 -29.84 6.92 -18.56
N HIS A 101 -30.78 7.80 -18.87
CA HIS A 101 -30.49 9.22 -19.08
C HIS A 101 -29.88 9.88 -17.83
N ARG A 102 -28.72 10.54 -17.96
CA ARG A 102 -28.00 11.23 -16.87
C ARG A 102 -27.82 10.39 -15.60
N CYS A 103 -27.68 9.08 -15.76
CA CYS A 103 -27.60 8.13 -14.66
C CYS A 103 -26.29 8.24 -13.85
N ASN A 104 -25.24 8.82 -14.43
CA ASN A 104 -23.95 9.03 -13.79
C ASN A 104 -23.95 10.27 -12.87
N ASN A 105 -25.03 10.45 -12.10
CA ASN A 105 -25.22 11.57 -11.19
C ASN A 105 -24.54 11.39 -9.83
N GLU A 106 -24.14 10.16 -9.50
CA GLU A 106 -23.39 9.87 -8.28
C GLU A 106 -22.16 10.77 -8.13
N THR A 107 -21.93 11.23 -6.91
CA THR A 107 -20.76 12.02 -6.51
C THR A 107 -19.74 11.18 -5.73
N GLU A 108 -20.20 10.09 -5.11
CA GLU A 108 -19.39 9.21 -4.28
C GLU A 108 -19.22 7.85 -4.97
N LEU A 109 -18.11 7.68 -5.68
CA LEU A 109 -17.67 6.35 -6.10
C LEU A 109 -17.07 5.59 -4.90
N PRO A 110 -17.04 4.25 -4.91
CA PRO A 110 -16.15 3.51 -4.02
C PRO A 110 -14.68 3.84 -4.33
N PHE A 111 -13.81 3.65 -3.35
CA PHE A 111 -12.37 3.59 -3.58
C PHE A 111 -11.97 2.19 -4.05
N TYR A 112 -10.77 2.06 -4.59
CA TYR A 112 -10.30 0.78 -5.11
C TYR A 112 -8.93 0.47 -4.52
N CYS A 113 -8.78 -0.73 -3.98
CA CYS A 113 -7.51 -1.29 -3.52
C CYS A 113 -7.24 -2.61 -4.26
N PHE A 114 -6.00 -3.08 -4.26
CA PHE A 114 -5.76 -4.49 -4.53
C PHE A 114 -6.29 -5.34 -3.37
N GLY A 115 -6.92 -6.45 -3.71
CA GLY A 115 -7.44 -7.47 -2.80
C GLY A 115 -6.92 -8.86 -3.15
N PHE A 116 -7.76 -9.89 -3.04
CA PHE A 116 -7.40 -11.28 -3.29
C PHE A 116 -6.74 -11.49 -4.66
N MET A 117 -5.56 -12.11 -4.67
CA MET A 117 -4.75 -12.34 -5.90
C MET A 117 -4.51 -11.07 -6.73
N ALA A 118 -4.34 -9.92 -6.07
CA ALA A 118 -4.17 -8.61 -6.72
C ALA A 118 -5.35 -8.23 -7.63
N SER A 119 -6.56 -8.72 -7.33
CA SER A 119 -7.79 -8.24 -7.97
C SER A 119 -8.19 -6.87 -7.43
N TYR A 120 -8.94 -6.10 -8.21
CA TYR A 120 -9.49 -4.83 -7.75
C TYR A 120 -10.66 -5.08 -6.79
N LYS A 121 -10.58 -4.46 -5.62
CA LYS A 121 -11.59 -4.53 -4.56
C LYS A 121 -12.16 -3.15 -4.30
N GLU A 122 -13.49 -3.03 -4.29
CA GLU A 122 -14.18 -1.81 -3.87
C GLU A 122 -14.05 -1.62 -2.35
N CYS A 123 -13.76 -0.39 -1.93
CA CYS A 123 -13.52 0.00 -0.55
C CYS A 123 -14.33 1.26 -0.20
N SER A 124 -14.78 1.36 1.04
CA SER A 124 -15.45 2.55 1.57
C SER A 124 -14.50 3.72 1.81
N GLU A 125 -13.22 3.43 2.04
CA GLU A 125 -12.17 4.41 2.33
C GLU A 125 -11.03 4.33 1.31
N SER A 126 -10.32 5.45 1.13
CA SER A 126 -9.18 5.54 0.20
C SER A 126 -7.91 4.83 0.70
N VAL A 127 -7.92 4.36 1.95
CA VAL A 127 -6.76 3.74 2.56
C VAL A 127 -6.73 2.27 2.12
N CYS A 128 -5.56 1.82 1.67
CA CYS A 128 -5.28 0.44 1.35
C CYS A 128 -4.06 -0.01 2.15
N TYR A 129 -3.93 -1.31 2.40
CA TYR A 129 -2.70 -1.86 2.94
C TYR A 129 -2.19 -3.06 2.14
N ILE A 130 -0.89 -3.28 2.24
CA ILE A 130 -0.19 -4.46 1.75
C ILE A 130 0.70 -5.02 2.86
N ALA A 131 0.63 -6.33 3.05
CA ALA A 131 1.38 -7.06 4.06
C ALA A 131 2.22 -8.17 3.43
N LYS A 132 3.47 -8.28 3.87
CA LYS A 132 4.40 -9.34 3.45
C LYS A 132 4.43 -10.46 4.48
N ILE A 133 4.01 -11.63 4.04
CA ILE A 133 3.97 -12.86 4.82
C ILE A 133 5.19 -13.70 4.43
N GLU A 134 6.08 -13.93 5.38
CA GLU A 134 7.24 -14.81 5.21
C GLU A 134 7.13 -16.01 6.15
N GLU A 135 7.08 -17.22 5.59
CA GLU A 135 6.99 -18.44 6.40
C GLU A 135 7.95 -19.52 5.90
N LYS A 136 8.43 -20.32 6.85
CA LYS A 136 9.30 -21.46 6.59
C LYS A 136 8.52 -22.75 6.77
N ILE A 137 8.50 -23.58 5.73
CA ILE A 137 7.94 -24.93 5.76
C ILE A 137 9.06 -25.90 5.38
N GLY A 138 9.65 -26.53 6.40
CA GLY A 138 10.91 -27.27 6.23
C GLY A 138 12.01 -26.35 5.70
N ASP A 139 12.65 -26.76 4.61
CA ASP A 139 13.70 -25.98 3.94
C ASP A 139 13.17 -24.92 2.96
N LYS A 140 11.87 -24.91 2.67
CA LYS A 140 11.26 -23.95 1.74
C LYS A 140 10.83 -22.69 2.47
N LYS A 141 11.32 -21.54 1.99
CA LYS A 141 10.79 -20.22 2.34
C LYS A 141 9.68 -19.85 1.38
N ILE A 142 8.56 -19.42 1.91
CA ILE A 142 7.40 -18.95 1.15
C ILE A 142 7.22 -17.48 1.49
N GLN A 143 7.17 -16.66 0.45
CA GLN A 143 6.87 -15.24 0.54
C GLN A 143 5.57 -14.99 -0.22
N GLN A 144 4.61 -14.36 0.44
CA GLN A 144 3.33 -13.99 -0.14
C GLN A 144 2.95 -12.58 0.28
N TYR A 145 2.26 -11.89 -0.63
CA TYR A 145 1.65 -10.60 -0.35
C TYR A 145 0.16 -10.79 -0.09
N HIS A 146 -0.32 -10.06 0.90
CA HIS A 146 -1.74 -9.92 1.18
C HIS A 146 -2.11 -8.44 1.07
N TYR A 147 -3.23 -8.19 0.41
CA TYR A 147 -3.70 -6.86 0.05
C TYR A 147 -5.13 -6.71 0.52
N ASP A 148 -5.47 -5.58 1.13
CA ASP A 148 -6.87 -5.27 1.45
C ASP A 148 -7.10 -3.76 1.61
N CYS A 149 -8.38 -3.41 1.76
CA CYS A 149 -8.86 -2.10 2.15
C CYS A 149 -8.50 -1.78 3.61
N GLY A 150 -8.34 -0.50 3.91
CA GLY A 150 -8.14 0.02 5.26
C GLY A 150 -6.68 0.10 5.68
N LYS A 151 -6.50 0.26 6.99
CA LYS A 151 -5.19 0.37 7.65
C LYS A 151 -4.61 -1.01 7.91
N CYS A 152 -3.31 -1.04 8.18
CA CYS A 152 -2.65 -2.27 8.55
C CYS A 152 -3.25 -2.83 9.85
N PRO A 153 -3.72 -4.08 9.86
CA PRO A 153 -4.28 -4.71 11.06
C PRO A 153 -3.27 -4.73 12.21
N SER A 154 -3.78 -4.68 13.44
CA SER A 154 -3.02 -4.85 14.68
C SER A 154 -3.11 -6.27 15.23
N ASP A 155 -4.15 -7.01 14.84
CA ASP A 155 -4.53 -8.33 15.38
C ASP A 155 -4.40 -9.44 14.32
N ILE A 156 -4.95 -10.62 14.60
CA ILE A 156 -4.88 -11.80 13.73
C ILE A 156 -5.62 -11.54 12.40
N LEU A 157 -4.96 -11.83 11.27
CA LEU A 157 -5.62 -11.95 9.97
C LEU A 157 -6.15 -13.36 9.76
N ASP A 158 -7.43 -13.44 9.39
CA ASP A 158 -8.03 -14.66 8.85
C ASP A 158 -7.75 -14.74 7.34
N LEU A 159 -6.80 -15.60 6.96
CA LEU A 159 -6.49 -15.87 5.56
C LEU A 159 -7.20 -17.11 5.03
N SER A 160 -8.16 -17.67 5.77
CA SER A 160 -8.99 -18.79 5.29
C SER A 160 -9.57 -18.57 3.89
N PRO A 161 -10.00 -17.36 3.46
CA PRO A 161 -10.46 -17.11 2.10
C PRO A 161 -9.36 -17.20 1.03
N TYR A 162 -8.10 -16.98 1.42
CA TYR A 162 -6.96 -16.83 0.50
C TYR A 162 -6.28 -18.17 0.15
N ILE A 163 -6.48 -19.19 0.97
CA ILE A 163 -5.75 -20.46 0.88
C ILE A 163 -6.56 -21.47 0.05
N LYS A 164 -6.39 -21.46 -1.28
CA LYS A 164 -6.90 -22.51 -2.18
C LYS A 164 -5.90 -23.67 -2.38
N THR A 165 -5.33 -24.20 -1.30
CA THR A 165 -4.45 -25.38 -1.38
C THR A 165 -5.10 -26.60 -0.72
N LYS A 166 -4.97 -27.77 -1.36
CA LYS A 166 -5.45 -29.05 -0.83
C LYS A 166 -4.56 -29.62 0.29
N GLN A 167 -3.42 -28.98 0.61
CA GLN A 167 -2.57 -29.40 1.73
C GLN A 167 -3.08 -28.84 3.06
N THR A 168 -3.67 -29.73 3.86
CA THR A 168 -4.22 -29.48 5.20
C THR A 168 -3.20 -28.89 6.18
N THR A 169 -1.92 -29.26 6.09
CA THR A 169 -0.81 -28.67 6.88
C THR A 169 -0.57 -27.20 6.55
N PHE A 170 -0.77 -26.79 5.30
CA PHE A 170 -0.66 -25.41 4.86
C PHE A 170 -1.85 -24.58 5.34
N LEU A 171 -3.06 -25.15 5.24
CA LEU A 171 -4.28 -24.51 5.70
C LEU A 171 -4.24 -24.17 7.20
N ASN A 172 -3.85 -25.12 8.06
CA ASN A 172 -3.90 -24.93 9.50
C ASN A 172 -2.84 -23.94 10.04
N LYS A 173 -1.71 -23.77 9.33
CA LYS A 173 -0.64 -22.84 9.75
C LYS A 173 -0.96 -21.38 9.40
N PHE A 174 -1.72 -21.14 8.33
CA PHE A 174 -2.01 -19.79 7.82
C PHE A 174 -3.44 -19.31 8.10
N LYS A 175 -4.32 -20.15 8.66
CA LYS A 175 -5.68 -19.77 9.07
C LYS A 175 -5.70 -18.53 9.96
N ASN A 176 -4.82 -18.50 10.96
CA ASN A 176 -4.71 -17.40 11.92
C ASN A 176 -3.27 -16.92 11.93
N LEU A 177 -2.97 -15.93 11.10
CA LEU A 177 -1.66 -15.32 11.09
C LEU A 177 -1.65 -14.08 11.96
N ASP A 178 -0.70 -14.08 12.89
CA ASP A 178 -0.47 -12.96 13.78
C ASP A 178 0.20 -11.82 12.99
N MET A 179 -0.59 -10.81 12.60
CA MET A 179 -0.07 -9.63 11.91
C MET A 179 0.91 -8.83 12.74
N SER A 180 0.87 -8.98 14.06
CA SER A 180 1.86 -8.40 14.95
C SER A 180 3.25 -9.00 14.74
N LYS A 181 3.43 -9.97 13.84
CA LYS A 181 4.73 -10.50 13.41
C LYS A 181 5.08 -10.21 11.95
N MET A 182 4.23 -9.47 11.25
CA MET A 182 4.33 -9.25 9.81
C MET A 182 4.67 -7.80 9.47
N GLN A 183 5.24 -7.63 8.30
CA GLN A 183 5.54 -6.31 7.76
C GLN A 183 4.36 -5.82 6.98
N CYS A 184 3.90 -4.60 7.26
CA CYS A 184 2.74 -4.03 6.61
C CYS A 184 2.97 -2.55 6.29
N ALA A 185 2.46 -2.14 5.13
CA ALA A 185 2.50 -0.77 4.64
C ALA A 185 1.09 -0.31 4.26
N GLU A 186 0.78 0.93 4.63
CA GLU A 186 -0.47 1.61 4.31
C GLU A 186 -0.21 2.62 3.21
N CYS A 187 -1.19 2.84 2.33
CA CYS A 187 -1.18 3.91 1.35
C CYS A 187 -2.57 4.51 1.22
N SER A 188 -2.61 5.79 0.88
CA SER A 188 -3.78 6.55 0.48
C SER A 188 -3.31 7.47 -0.65
N ASN A 189 -4.20 7.98 -1.49
CA ASN A 189 -3.96 8.92 -2.61
C ASN A 189 -4.03 8.35 -4.04
N SER A 190 -4.08 7.04 -4.24
CA SER A 190 -4.39 6.48 -5.56
C SER A 190 -5.17 5.17 -5.49
N PRO A 191 -5.99 4.86 -6.52
CA PRO A 191 -6.56 3.53 -6.68
C PRO A 191 -5.45 2.48 -6.75
N ALA A 192 -5.68 1.35 -6.08
CA ALA A 192 -4.78 0.19 -6.07
C ALA A 192 -3.31 0.57 -5.71
N CYS A 193 -3.14 1.53 -4.79
CA CYS A 193 -1.82 2.02 -4.37
C CYS A 193 -0.97 0.95 -3.67
N ASN A 194 -1.61 -0.09 -3.12
CA ASN A 194 -1.00 -1.13 -2.31
C ASN A 194 -0.35 -2.23 -3.19
N ALA A 195 0.43 -1.84 -4.20
CA ALA A 195 1.14 -2.77 -5.07
C ALA A 195 2.43 -3.30 -4.44
N ASP A 196 2.98 -4.40 -4.94
CA ASP A 196 4.27 -4.97 -4.50
C ASP A 196 5.41 -3.95 -4.62
N THR A 197 5.41 -3.18 -5.72
CA THR A 197 6.41 -2.14 -5.97
C THR A 197 6.30 -0.98 -4.99
N TYR A 198 5.11 -0.74 -4.41
CA TYR A 198 4.95 0.20 -3.31
C TYR A 198 5.62 -0.35 -2.06
N PHE A 199 5.32 -1.60 -1.69
CA PHE A 199 5.86 -2.22 -0.48
C PHE A 199 7.39 -2.30 -0.47
N GLU A 200 8.02 -2.71 -1.57
CA GLU A 200 9.48 -2.88 -1.64
C GLU A 200 10.25 -1.55 -1.58
N LYS A 201 9.57 -0.42 -1.80
CA LYS A 201 10.15 0.93 -1.65
C LYS A 201 10.02 1.48 -0.23
N GLN A 202 9.26 0.83 0.64
CA GLN A 202 8.99 1.35 1.96
C GLN A 202 10.20 1.25 2.88
N MET A 203 10.32 2.23 3.76
CA MET A 203 11.40 2.31 4.75
C MET A 203 11.06 1.42 5.94
N PHE A 204 11.64 0.22 6.01
CA PHE A 204 11.59 -0.60 7.22
C PHE A 204 12.93 -0.53 7.95
N CYS A 205 12.92 -0.52 9.28
CA CYS A 205 14.13 -0.51 10.11
C CYS A 205 14.30 -1.83 10.86
N TRP A 206 15.50 -2.11 11.35
CA TRP A 206 15.67 -3.10 12.42
C TRP A 206 15.08 -2.55 13.71
N GLU A 207 14.35 -3.40 14.44
CA GLU A 207 13.83 -3.11 15.77
C GLU A 207 14.50 -4.01 16.79
N LYS A 208 14.99 -3.41 17.88
CA LYS A 208 15.65 -4.14 18.96
C LYS A 208 15.52 -3.38 20.27
N ASP A 209 14.99 -4.07 21.28
CA ASP A 209 14.99 -3.61 22.67
C ASP A 209 16.26 -4.07 23.40
N VAL A 210 16.64 -3.36 24.45
CA VAL A 210 17.82 -3.66 25.29
C VAL A 210 17.84 -5.10 25.79
N LYS A 211 16.66 -5.66 26.13
CA LYS A 211 16.51 -7.02 26.67
C LYS A 211 16.59 -8.12 25.61
N LYS A 212 16.54 -7.79 24.32
CA LYS A 212 16.55 -8.75 23.22
C LYS A 212 17.98 -8.96 22.73
N TRP A 213 18.34 -10.21 22.42
CA TRP A 213 19.66 -10.52 21.88
C TRP A 213 19.77 -10.17 20.40
N THR A 214 18.73 -10.49 19.62
CA THR A 214 18.71 -10.33 18.16
C THR A 214 17.71 -9.26 17.73
N PRO A 215 18.06 -8.40 16.74
CA PRO A 215 17.08 -7.52 16.11
C PRO A 215 16.04 -8.30 15.33
N THR A 216 14.84 -7.73 15.26
CA THR A 216 13.74 -8.18 14.40
C THR A 216 13.49 -7.16 13.30
N ARG A 217 12.90 -7.58 12.18
CA ARG A 217 12.47 -6.64 11.15
C ARG A 217 11.31 -5.79 11.68
N GLY A 218 11.35 -4.50 11.42
CA GLY A 218 10.28 -3.57 11.76
C GLY A 218 8.99 -3.95 11.05
N ARG A 219 7.89 -3.81 11.78
CA ARG A 219 6.57 -4.29 11.35
C ARG A 219 5.79 -3.26 10.55
N ARG A 220 6.04 -1.99 10.85
CA ARG A 220 5.42 -0.85 10.18
C ARG A 220 6.48 -0.12 9.38
N VAL A 221 6.02 0.57 8.35
CA VAL A 221 6.85 1.54 7.63
C VAL A 221 7.30 2.61 8.61
N CYS A 222 8.61 2.78 8.74
CA CYS A 222 9.21 3.92 9.40
C CYS A 222 9.11 5.13 8.47
N GLY A 223 9.04 6.34 9.02
CA GLY A 223 9.04 7.57 8.24
C GLY A 223 10.38 7.79 7.53
N GLU A 224 11.11 8.84 7.93
CA GLU A 224 12.26 9.31 7.16
C GLU A 224 13.58 8.62 7.52
N SER A 225 13.69 8.03 8.71
CA SER A 225 14.97 7.48 9.20
C SER A 225 14.82 6.27 10.10
N CYS A 226 15.91 5.51 10.19
CA CYS A 226 16.16 4.49 11.21
C CYS A 226 17.23 4.99 12.17
N PHE A 227 17.19 4.53 13.43
CA PHE A 227 18.27 4.78 14.39
C PHE A 227 18.83 3.47 14.96
N ILE A 228 20.09 3.54 15.39
CA ILE A 228 20.71 2.57 16.29
C ILE A 228 21.55 3.33 17.31
N GLY A 229 21.43 2.95 18.57
CA GLY A 229 22.23 3.52 19.66
C GLY A 229 22.56 2.49 20.72
N VAL A 230 23.40 2.88 21.67
CA VAL A 230 23.76 2.11 22.85
C VAL A 230 22.94 2.63 24.01
N ASP A 231 22.32 1.74 24.78
CA ASP A 231 21.63 2.12 26.01
C ASP A 231 22.61 2.83 26.98
N ALA A 232 22.16 3.88 27.67
CA ALA A 232 23.01 4.65 28.59
C ALA A 232 23.67 3.82 29.70
N ASN A 233 23.15 2.62 30.01
CA ASN A 233 23.77 1.71 30.97
C ASN A 233 24.73 0.70 30.29
N GLU A 234 25.10 0.91 29.03
CA GLU A 234 25.86 -0.01 28.17
C GLU A 234 25.29 -1.45 28.12
N MET A 235 23.99 -1.63 28.41
CA MET A 235 23.35 -2.95 28.49
C MET A 235 23.12 -3.60 27.12
N GLY A 236 23.14 -2.83 26.04
CA GLY A 236 22.96 -3.34 24.69
C GLY A 236 22.66 -2.27 23.64
N PHE A 237 22.43 -2.72 22.41
CA PHE A 237 21.95 -1.85 21.32
C PHE A 237 20.44 -1.70 21.37
N VAL A 238 19.97 -0.49 21.08
CA VAL A 238 18.58 -0.16 20.81
C VAL A 238 18.44 0.26 19.36
N GLN A 239 17.46 -0.28 18.65
CA GLN A 239 17.22 -0.03 17.23
C GLN A 239 15.73 0.26 17.00
N GLY A 240 15.42 1.21 16.13
CA GLY A 240 14.03 1.50 15.77
C GLY A 240 13.89 2.56 14.67
N CYS A 241 12.65 3.02 14.50
CA CYS A 241 12.29 4.10 13.57
C CYS A 241 12.59 5.48 14.18
N GLY A 242 12.89 6.45 13.33
CA GLY A 242 13.00 7.86 13.68
C GLY A 242 14.42 8.31 13.97
N SER A 243 14.52 9.46 14.66
CA SER A 243 15.78 10.08 15.04
C SER A 243 16.32 9.49 16.35
N CYS A 244 17.59 9.75 16.63
CA CYS A 244 18.25 9.33 17.85
C CYS A 244 17.57 9.85 19.13
N PRO A 245 17.04 8.97 19.99
CA PRO A 245 16.55 9.36 21.30
C PRO A 245 17.66 9.92 22.18
N SER A 246 17.34 10.91 23.03
CA SER A 246 18.30 11.60 23.90
C SER A 246 18.94 10.70 24.97
N HIS A 247 18.30 9.58 25.32
CA HIS A 247 18.79 8.63 26.32
C HIS A 247 19.75 7.58 25.74
N LEU A 248 20.05 7.63 24.43
CA LEU A 248 20.99 6.70 23.81
C LEU A 248 22.36 7.34 23.61
N GLU A 249 23.39 6.59 23.95
CA GLU A 249 24.77 6.92 23.64
C GLU A 249 25.16 6.39 22.26
N LYS A 250 26.17 7.03 21.64
CA LYS A 250 26.71 6.63 20.33
C LYS A 250 25.61 6.37 19.29
N CYS A 251 24.58 7.20 19.28
CA CYS A 251 23.48 6.98 18.38
C CYS A 251 23.82 7.46 16.97
N ALA A 252 23.40 6.70 15.98
CA ALA A 252 23.51 7.04 14.57
C ALA A 252 22.17 6.84 13.86
N THR A 253 21.93 7.66 12.85
CA THR A 253 20.75 7.60 11.99
C THR A 253 21.13 7.27 10.56
N CYS A 254 20.20 6.68 9.81
CA CYS A 254 20.36 6.41 8.39
C CYS A 254 18.98 6.36 7.69
N ASN A 255 19.00 6.41 6.36
CA ASN A 255 17.83 6.68 5.51
C ASN A 255 17.65 5.64 4.38
N THR A 256 18.09 4.40 4.59
CA THR A 256 17.84 3.28 3.67
C THR A 256 17.24 2.10 4.43
N PRO A 257 16.44 1.22 3.79
CA PRO A 257 15.79 0.13 4.51
C PRO A 257 16.83 -0.75 5.23
N TYR A 258 16.58 -1.05 6.50
CA TYR A 258 17.42 -1.90 7.36
C TYR A 258 18.86 -1.43 7.54
N CYS A 259 19.12 -0.14 7.36
CA CYS A 259 20.45 0.47 7.44
C CYS A 259 21.01 0.58 8.86
N ASN A 260 20.15 0.53 9.87
CA ASN A 260 20.50 0.77 11.27
C ASN A 260 21.15 -0.45 11.92
N ASP A 261 22.13 -1.05 11.25
CA ASP A 261 22.91 -2.16 11.75
C ASP A 261 24.14 -1.68 12.54
N LYS A 262 24.73 -2.55 13.36
CA LYS A 262 25.86 -2.22 14.26
C LYS A 262 27.10 -1.66 13.57
N ASN A 263 27.27 -1.85 12.26
CA ASN A 263 28.42 -1.39 11.50
C ASN A 263 28.38 0.11 11.23
N ILE A 264 27.21 0.76 11.34
CA ILE A 264 27.11 2.22 11.23
C ILE A 264 27.73 2.93 12.44
N LEU A 265 27.84 2.23 13.56
CA LEU A 265 28.39 2.78 14.78
C LEU A 265 29.92 2.85 14.71
N PRO A 266 30.53 3.95 15.18
CA PRO A 266 31.97 4.07 15.22
C PRO A 266 32.58 3.00 16.12
N THR A 267 33.65 2.38 15.66
CA THR A 267 34.43 1.41 16.46
C THR A 267 35.78 2.03 16.83
N ILE A 268 36.15 1.87 18.10
CA ILE A 268 37.48 2.21 18.57
C ILE A 268 38.49 1.14 18.10
N LYS A 269 39.72 1.57 17.80
CA LYS A 269 40.84 0.70 17.44
C LYS A 269 41.77 0.57 18.63
N CYS A 270 41.80 -0.63 19.21
CA CYS A 270 42.67 -1.03 20.29
C CYS A 270 44.06 -1.42 19.73
N HIS A 271 45.15 -0.90 20.29
CA HIS A 271 46.51 -1.31 19.97
C HIS A 271 47.10 -2.15 21.09
N TYR A 272 47.76 -3.27 20.76
CA TYR A 272 48.42 -4.11 21.76
C TYR A 272 49.74 -4.70 21.25
N ASN A 273 50.63 -4.98 22.21
CA ASN A 273 51.94 -5.58 21.97
C ASN A 273 51.88 -7.10 22.12
N ILE A 274 52.59 -7.82 21.25
CA ILE A 274 52.76 -9.27 21.36
C ILE A 274 54.11 -9.53 22.04
N PRO A 275 54.15 -10.18 23.21
CA PRO A 275 55.39 -10.34 23.96
C PRO A 275 56.34 -11.43 23.41
N LYS A 276 56.06 -12.05 22.25
CA LYS A 276 56.76 -13.28 21.83
C LYS A 276 57.86 -13.14 20.76
N THR A 277 58.15 -11.95 20.21
CA THR A 277 59.29 -11.80 19.27
C THR A 277 59.99 -10.45 19.43
N LYS A 278 61.33 -10.43 19.27
CA LYS A 278 62.22 -9.25 19.37
C LYS A 278 61.95 -8.12 18.35
N LEU A 279 60.82 -8.17 17.63
CA LEU A 279 60.34 -7.11 16.74
C LEU A 279 58.95 -6.68 17.19
N TYR A 280 58.84 -5.43 17.65
CA TYR A 280 57.61 -4.79 18.09
C TYR A 280 56.59 -4.67 16.94
N LYS A 281 55.81 -5.72 16.66
CA LYS A 281 54.70 -5.65 15.71
C LYS A 281 53.45 -5.16 16.43
N LYS A 282 53.11 -3.88 16.24
CA LYS A 282 51.83 -3.28 16.68
C LYS A 282 50.68 -3.97 15.96
N LYS A 283 49.87 -4.77 16.67
CA LYS A 283 48.60 -5.28 16.11
C LYS A 283 47.46 -4.33 16.45
N VAL A 284 46.55 -4.17 15.51
CA VAL A 284 45.32 -3.36 15.66
C VAL A 284 44.13 -4.30 15.75
N LYS A 285 43.30 -4.14 16.78
CA LYS A 285 42.00 -4.82 16.89
C LYS A 285 40.91 -3.77 16.93
N LYS A 286 39.83 -3.98 16.18
CA LYS A 286 38.60 -3.19 16.34
C LYS A 286 37.85 -3.75 17.54
N CYS A 287 37.51 -2.89 18.48
CA CYS A 287 36.74 -3.26 19.65
C CYS A 287 35.24 -3.21 19.28
N HIS A 288 34.38 -3.92 20.01
CA HIS A 288 32.94 -3.95 19.70
C HIS A 288 32.34 -2.54 19.80
N PRO A 289 31.41 -2.10 18.91
CA PRO A 289 30.93 -0.72 18.86
C PRO A 289 30.32 -0.20 20.18
N MET A 290 29.81 -1.12 21.00
CA MET A 290 29.27 -0.82 22.33
C MET A 290 30.31 -0.18 23.26
N TYR A 291 31.58 -0.62 23.21
CA TYR A 291 32.60 -0.17 24.16
C TYR A 291 33.22 1.17 23.77
N THR A 292 33.33 2.07 24.74
CA THR A 292 33.99 3.38 24.63
C THR A 292 35.50 3.31 24.87
N HIS A 293 35.97 2.24 25.54
CA HIS A 293 37.35 2.12 25.99
C HIS A 293 37.97 0.77 25.63
N CYS A 294 39.30 0.74 25.54
CA CYS A 294 40.08 -0.46 25.34
C CYS A 294 40.46 -1.04 26.71
N TYR A 295 40.06 -2.27 27.00
CA TYR A 295 40.46 -2.95 28.24
C TYR A 295 41.46 -4.07 27.93
N ILE A 296 42.51 -4.16 28.75
CA ILE A 296 43.45 -5.30 28.74
C ILE A 296 43.13 -6.15 29.97
N ALA A 297 42.47 -7.29 29.75
CA ALA A 297 42.29 -8.28 30.82
C ALA A 297 43.61 -9.04 31.00
N LYS A 298 44.22 -8.89 32.18
CA LYS A 298 45.29 -9.79 32.63
C LYS A 298 44.61 -11.02 33.22
N ASP A 299 44.83 -12.19 32.63
CA ASP A 299 44.33 -13.42 33.21
C ASP A 299 44.97 -13.62 34.60
N LYS A 300 44.13 -13.64 35.65
CA LYS A 300 44.57 -13.86 37.04
C LYS A 300 44.75 -15.35 37.34
N PHE A 301 44.33 -16.24 36.42
CA PHE A 301 44.57 -17.67 36.52
C PHE A 301 45.88 -18.01 35.84
N GLY A 302 46.95 -18.09 36.64
CA GLY A 302 48.29 -18.48 36.20
C GLY A 302 48.35 -19.92 35.66
N ARG A 303 47.84 -20.16 34.44
CA ARG A 303 48.13 -21.37 33.67
C ARG A 303 48.91 -21.01 32.41
N GLY A 304 50.23 -21.10 32.54
CA GLY A 304 51.19 -21.42 31.48
C GLY A 304 51.12 -20.63 30.17
N ASN A 305 51.98 -19.61 30.06
CA ASN A 305 52.71 -19.15 28.86
C ASN A 305 52.00 -19.00 27.48
N ASN A 306 50.68 -19.00 27.42
CA ASN A 306 49.92 -18.59 26.24
C ASN A 306 48.88 -17.55 26.64
N LEU A 307 49.21 -16.27 26.37
CA LEU A 307 48.25 -15.16 26.38
C LEU A 307 47.17 -15.42 25.32
N ASN A 308 46.13 -16.17 25.70
CA ASN A 308 44.89 -16.21 24.96
C ASN A 308 44.09 -14.97 25.35
N PHE A 309 43.99 -14.02 24.41
CA PHE A 309 43.17 -12.82 24.58
C PHE A 309 41.70 -13.18 24.44
N TRP A 310 41.05 -13.50 25.56
CA TRP A 310 39.60 -13.61 25.65
C TRP A 310 39.02 -12.25 26.06
N PHE A 311 38.09 -11.74 25.25
CA PHE A 311 37.23 -10.62 25.65
C PHE A 311 36.02 -11.22 26.35
N PHE A 312 36.04 -11.27 27.68
CA PHE A 312 34.87 -11.61 28.50
C PHE A 312 33.99 -10.37 28.71
N PRO A 313 32.66 -10.55 28.90
CA PRO A 313 31.69 -9.45 28.99
C PRO A 313 31.61 -8.79 30.38
N PHE A 314 32.63 -8.93 31.24
CA PHE A 314 32.59 -8.34 32.57
C PHE A 314 33.38 -7.03 32.64
N SER A 315 32.64 -5.92 32.73
CA SER A 315 33.13 -4.66 33.29
C SER A 315 33.46 -4.89 34.76
N LEU A 316 34.70 -5.28 35.06
CA LEU A 316 35.26 -5.11 36.40
C LEU A 316 36.09 -3.82 36.39
N LYS A 317 35.46 -2.70 36.81
CA LYS A 317 36.21 -1.53 37.26
C LYS A 317 36.94 -1.95 38.54
N ILE A 318 38.25 -2.13 38.46
CA ILE A 318 39.11 -2.25 39.63
C ILE A 318 39.70 -0.86 39.87
N PHE A 319 39.33 -0.25 40.99
CA PHE A 319 40.03 0.90 41.57
C PHE A 319 41.39 0.47 42.10
#